data_AF-A0A849MCZ0-F1
#
_entry.id   AF-A0A849MCZ0-F1
#
_cell.length_a   1.000
_cell.length_b   1.000
_cell.length_c   1.000
_cell.angle_alpha   90.00
_cell.angle_beta   90.00
_cell.angle_gamma   90.00
#
_symmetry.space_group_name_H-M   'P 1'
#
loop_
_entity.id
_entity.type
_entity.pdbx_description
1 polymer ?
#
loop_
_entity_poly.entity_id
_entity_poly.type
_entity_poly.pdbx_seq_one_letter_code
_entity_poly.pdbx_strand_id
1 'polypeptide(L)' 'MRTITLTSLREKIFSIFDEVSETGKPVFVKRKGHLIKIDLVTPQSRTERLFEQPFKKDAINGDPEELIDYKAWEWNEKI' A
#
# COMPACT_ATOMS: atom_id res chain seq x y z
N MET A 1 -19.71 5.24 3.28
CA MET A 1 -18.72 6.17 2.68
C MET A 1 -19.18 7.60 2.92
N ARG A 2 -18.32 8.47 3.46
CA ARG A 2 -18.64 9.89 3.70
C ARG A 2 -17.92 10.75 2.65
N THR A 3 -18.69 11.39 1.77
CA THR A 3 -18.16 12.29 0.74
C THR A 3 -18.55 13.72 1.10
N ILE A 4 -17.58 14.62 1.12
CA ILE A 4 -17.78 16.03 1.43
C ILE A 4 -17.39 16.94 0.27
N THR A 5 -17.96 18.14 0.23
CA THR A 5 -17.58 19.17 -0.74
C THR A 5 -16.36 19.95 -0.23
N LEU A 6 -15.63 20.59 -1.15
CA LEU A 6 -14.46 21.39 -0.79
C LEU A 6 -14.81 22.61 0.09
N THR A 7 -16.01 23.18 -0.09
CA THR A 7 -16.47 24.31 0.71
C THR A 7 -16.64 23.90 2.17
N SER A 8 -17.27 22.73 2.41
CA SER A 8 -17.36 22.14 3.74
C SER A 8 -16.00 21.71 4.30
N LEU A 9 -15.08 21.25 3.44
CA LEU A 9 -13.70 20.95 3.86
C LEU A 9 -12.99 22.22 4.35
N ARG A 10 -13.13 23.36 3.66
CA ARG A 10 -12.46 24.61 4.04
C ARG A 10 -12.88 25.11 5.42
N GLU A 11 -14.16 25.01 5.75
CA GLU A 11 -14.71 25.45 7.04
C GLU A 11 -14.33 24.53 8.20
N LYS A 12 -14.14 23.23 7.92
CA LYS A 12 -13.98 22.18 8.93
C LYS A 12 -12.68 21.41 8.79
N ILE A 13 -11.65 22.03 8.20
CA ILE A 13 -10.44 21.32 7.81
C ILE A 13 -9.79 20.64 9.02
N PHE A 14 -9.60 21.37 10.12
CA PHE A 14 -9.01 20.81 11.34
C PHE A 14 -9.87 19.70 11.93
N SER A 15 -11.17 19.94 12.10
CA SER A 15 -12.10 18.92 12.63
C SER A 15 -12.14 17.63 11.81
N ILE A 16 -12.00 17.71 10.48
CA ILE A 16 -11.94 16.52 9.61
C ILE A 16 -10.61 15.79 9.78
N PHE A 17 -9.50 16.52 9.88
CA PHE A 17 -8.20 15.91 10.16
C PHE A 17 -8.15 15.27 11.55
N ASP A 18 -8.75 15.92 12.56
CA ASP A 18 -8.89 15.36 13.91
C ASP A 18 -9.76 14.09 13.89
N GLU A 19 -10.90 14.11 13.19
CA GLU A 19 -11.78 12.94 13.02
C GLU A 19 -11.02 11.79 12.33
N VAL A 20 -10.26 12.07 11.27
CA VAL A 20 -9.45 11.06 10.56
C VAL A 20 -8.32 10.54 11.46
N SER A 21 -7.70 11.41 12.26
CA SER A 21 -6.66 11.06 13.23
C SER A 21 -7.19 10.15 14.34
N GLU A 22 -8.37 10.44 14.87
CA GLU A 22 -8.99 9.69 15.98
C GLU A 22 -9.65 8.38 15.52
N THR A 23 -10.35 8.38 14.39
CA THR A 23 -11.07 7.18 13.90
C THR A 23 -10.27 6.33 12.91
N GLY A 24 -9.22 6.87 12.30
CA GLY A 24 -8.47 6.20 11.24
C GLY A 24 -9.30 5.92 9.97
N LYS A 25 -10.47 6.54 9.83
CA LYS A 25 -11.37 6.32 8.69
C LYS A 25 -11.08 7.33 7.57
N PRO A 26 -10.90 6.89 6.32
CA PRO A 26 -10.65 7.80 5.21
C PRO A 26 -11.87 8.64 4.84
N VAL A 27 -11.62 9.90 4.52
CA VAL A 27 -12.63 10.87 4.06
C VAL A 27 -12.41 11.18 2.59
N PHE A 28 -13.49 11.24 1.82
CA PHE A 28 -13.43 11.53 0.39
C PHE A 28 -13.97 12.93 0.10
N VAL A 29 -13.24 13.68 -0.73
CA VAL A 29 -13.56 15.05 -1.10
C VAL A 29 -13.76 15.14 -2.60
N LYS A 30 -14.92 15.63 -3.05
CA LYS A 30 -15.19 15.82 -4.48
C LYS A 30 -14.88 17.26 -4.91
N ARG A 31 -14.05 17.43 -5.94
CA ARG A 31 -13.71 18.74 -6.51
C ARG A 31 -13.47 18.66 -8.02
N LYS A 32 -14.08 19.55 -8.80
CA LYS A 32 -13.87 19.67 -10.26
C LYS A 32 -13.95 18.30 -10.98
N GLY A 33 -14.92 17.46 -10.60
CA GLY A 33 -15.08 16.11 -11.13
C GLY A 33 -14.15 15.02 -10.55
N HIS A 34 -13.14 15.39 -9.77
CA HIS A 34 -12.18 14.48 -9.16
C HIS A 34 -12.59 14.11 -7.73
N LEU A 35 -12.32 12.86 -7.34
CA LEU A 35 -12.51 12.35 -5.99
C LEU A 35 -11.14 12.22 -5.32
N ILE A 36 -10.92 12.95 -4.23
CA ILE A 36 -9.67 13.00 -3.48
C ILE A 36 -9.87 12.23 -2.18
N LYS A 37 -8.94 11.33 -1.83
CA LYS A 37 -8.96 10.57 -0.58
C LYS A 37 -8.01 11.22 0.43
N ILE A 38 -8.51 11.54 1.61
CA ILE A 38 -7.73 11.94 2.79
C ILE A 38 -7.71 10.72 3.71
N ASP A 39 -6.53 10.22 4.01
CA ASP A 39 -6.34 9.03 4.84
C ASP A 39 -5.15 9.23 5.78
N LEU A 40 -5.15 8.49 6.88
CA LEU A 40 -4.01 8.47 7.78
C LEU A 40 -2.87 7.71 7.11
N VAL A 41 -1.70 8.32 7.00
CA VAL A 41 -0.50 7.59 6.54
C VAL A 41 0.06 6.83 7.73
N THR A 42 -0.37 5.57 7.89
CA THR A 42 0.32 4.63 8.76
C THR A 42 1.59 4.15 8.04
N PRO A 43 2.72 4.02 8.75
CA PRO A 43 3.87 3.33 8.17
C PRO A 43 3.44 1.92 7.81
N GLN A 44 3.39 1.61 6.52
CA GLN A 44 3.06 0.28 6.05
C GLN A 44 4.01 -0.71 6.70
N SER A 45 3.46 -1.74 7.35
CA SER A 45 4.27 -2.84 7.82
C SER A 45 5.00 -3.47 6.63
N ARG A 46 6.19 -4.05 6.87
CA ARG A 46 6.98 -4.75 5.83
C ARG A 46 6.13 -5.77 5.07
N THR A 47 5.15 -6.36 5.74
CA THR A 47 4.22 -7.35 5.21
C THR A 47 3.16 -6.73 4.29
N GLU A 48 2.53 -5.62 4.69
CA GLU A 48 1.57 -4.90 3.84
C GLU A 48 2.22 -4.43 2.53
N ARG A 49 3.47 -3.94 2.61
CA ARG A 49 4.27 -3.56 1.44
C ARG A 49 4.60 -4.74 0.51
N LEU A 50 4.65 -5.96 1.03
CA LEU A 50 4.90 -7.15 0.21
C LEU A 50 3.64 -7.58 -0.56
N PHE A 51 2.46 -7.47 0.06
CA PHE A 51 1.19 -7.86 -0.56
C PHE A 51 0.65 -6.85 -1.59
N GLU A 52 0.95 -5.56 -1.41
CA GLU A 52 0.56 -4.53 -2.39
C GLU A 52 1.45 -4.49 -3.64
N GLN A 53 2.60 -5.17 -3.62
CA GLN A 53 3.43 -5.29 -4.81
C GLN A 53 2.79 -6.27 -5.78
N PRO A 54 2.48 -5.85 -7.03
CA PRO A 54 2.04 -6.80 -8.04
C PRO A 54 3.10 -7.88 -8.19
N PHE A 55 2.68 -9.14 -8.22
CA PHE A 55 3.57 -10.29 -8.41
C PHE A 55 4.37 -10.02 -9.68
N LYS A 56 5.65 -9.64 -9.52
CA LYS A 56 6.49 -9.27 -10.66
C LYS A 56 6.65 -10.52 -11.51
N LYS A 57 6.08 -10.49 -12.71
CA LYS A 57 6.20 -11.58 -13.68
C LYS A 57 7.67 -11.83 -14.07
N ASP A 58 8.50 -10.80 -13.89
CA ASP A 58 9.95 -10.81 -14.18
C ASP A 58 10.79 -10.91 -12.90
N ALA A 59 10.28 -11.58 -11.86
CA ALA A 59 11.03 -11.77 -10.61
C ALA A 59 12.29 -12.62 -10.79
N ILE A 60 12.32 -13.46 -11.83
CA ILE A 60 13.45 -14.31 -12.20
C ILE A 60 14.09 -13.68 -13.43
N ASN A 61 15.40 -13.39 -13.35
CA ASN A 61 16.17 -12.97 -14.50
C ASN A 61 16.73 -14.21 -15.22
N GLY A 62 15.98 -14.72 -16.21
CA GLY A 62 16.31 -15.95 -16.93
C GLY A 62 15.08 -16.84 -17.12
N ASP A 63 15.30 -18.06 -17.61
CA ASP A 63 14.25 -19.06 -17.74
C ASP A 63 13.97 -19.71 -16.36
N PRO A 64 12.73 -19.65 -15.84
CA PRO A 64 12.36 -20.31 -14.59
C PRO A 64 12.58 -21.83 -14.61
N GLU A 65 12.49 -22.49 -15.77
CA GLU A 65 12.65 -23.94 -15.86
C GLU A 65 14.09 -24.38 -15.56
N GLU A 66 15.08 -23.53 -15.85
CA GLU A 66 16.50 -23.81 -15.57
C GLU A 66 16.80 -23.86 -14.06
N LEU A 67 15.99 -23.24 -13.20
CA LEU A 67 16.19 -23.24 -11.75
C LEU A 67 15.89 -24.60 -11.10
N ILE A 68 15.06 -25.43 -11.73
CA ILE A 68 14.61 -26.70 -11.14
C ILE A 68 15.77 -27.68 -11.00
N ASP A 69 16.63 -27.72 -12.01
CA ASP A 69 17.79 -28.62 -12.07
C ASP A 69 19.09 -27.98 -11.58
N TYR A 70 19.05 -26.69 -11.20
CA TYR A 70 20.24 -25.96 -10.79
C TYR A 70 20.70 -26.38 -9.39
N LYS A 71 21.81 -27.12 -9.33
CA LYS A 71 22.46 -27.54 -8.08
C LYS A 71 23.26 -26.37 -7.49
N ALA A 72 22.58 -25.45 -6.82
CA ALA A 72 23.16 -24.21 -6.30
C ALA A 72 24.18 -24.41 -5.16
N TRP A 73 24.11 -25.51 -4.44
CA TRP A 73 24.97 -25.77 -3.28
C TRP A 73 25.10 -27.28 -3.02
N GLU A 74 26.21 -27.67 -2.38
CA GLU A 74 26.41 -29.01 -1.86
C GLU A 74 26.61 -28.94 -0.35
N TRP A 75 25.76 -29.64 0.40
CA TRP A 75 25.88 -29.72 1.86
C TRP A 75 27.18 -30.42 2.22
N ASN A 76 28.00 -29.79 3.05
CA ASN A 76 29.17 -30.42 3.65
C ASN A 76 28.98 -30.42 5.17
N GLU A 77 28.43 -31.49 5.69
CA GLU A 77 28.44 -31.74 7.13
C GLU A 77 29.84 -32.26 7.49
N LYS A 78 30.62 -31.45 8.23
CA LYS A 78 31.85 -31.95 8.85
C LYS A 78 31.45 -32.85 10.01
N ILE A 79 31.61 -34.16 9.82
CA ILE A 79 31.60 -35.18 10.87
C ILE A 79 32.93 -35.09 11.64
#